data_AF-A0A924YNP1-F1
#
_entry.id   AF-A0A924YNP1-F1
#
_cell.length_a   1.000
_cell.length_b   1.000
_cell.length_c   1.000
_cell.angle_alpha   90.00
_cell.angle_beta   90.00
_cell.angle_gamma   90.00
#
_symmetry.space_group_name_H-M   'P 1'
#
loop_
_entity.id
_entity.type
_entity.pdbx_description
1 polymer ?
#
loop_
_entity_poly.entity_id
_entity_poly.type
_entity_poly.pdbx_seq_one_letter_code
_entity_poly.pdbx_strand_id
1 'polypeptide(L)'
;MRWSVCLLVIASLCPSTLSAADVATKSPPYDIVVYGGTSGGIIAAVQATKMKKSVVLIEPSKHLGGLTSGGLGATDIGNKSAIGGLSRSFYRRIAEHYAKDDAWK
;
A
#
# COMPACT_ATOMS: atom_id res chain seq x y z
N MET A 1 54.41 41.28 36.54
CA MET A 1 54.85 41.96 35.29
C MET A 1 53.82 41.63 34.23
N ARG A 2 53.10 42.65 33.77
CA ARG A 2 51.99 42.59 32.80
C ARG A 2 52.60 42.49 31.40
N TRP A 3 52.16 41.53 30.59
CA TRP A 3 52.41 41.57 29.15
C TRP A 3 51.07 41.68 28.44
N SER A 4 50.82 42.85 27.89
CA SER A 4 49.74 43.13 26.94
C SER A 4 50.43 43.47 25.61
N VAL A 5 50.23 42.65 24.58
CA VAL A 5 50.46 42.96 23.15
C VAL A 5 49.53 42.04 22.36
N CYS A 6 48.45 42.60 21.78
CA CYS A 6 48.15 42.73 20.33
C CYS A 6 48.02 41.38 19.59
N LEU A 7 47.08 41.12 18.69
CA LEU A 7 46.43 41.99 17.72
C LEU A 7 45.21 41.24 17.14
N LEU A 8 44.21 42.02 16.73
CA LEU A 8 42.97 41.60 16.07
C LEU A 8 43.17 40.62 14.90
N VAL A 9 42.33 39.58 14.84
CA VAL A 9 41.94 38.93 13.59
C VAL A 9 40.42 39.03 13.49
N ILE A 10 39.97 40.04 12.76
CA ILE A 10 38.60 40.18 12.24
C ILE A 10 38.64 39.79 10.75
N ALA A 11 37.55 39.15 10.29
CA ALA A 11 37.22 38.75 8.92
C ALA A 11 37.83 37.39 8.47
N SER A 12 37.07 36.36 8.11
CA SER A 12 35.77 36.34 7.46
C SER A 12 34.89 35.20 7.98
N LEU A 13 33.79 35.54 8.66
CA LEU A 13 32.62 34.68 8.65
C LEU A 13 31.99 34.86 7.27
N CYS A 14 32.24 33.94 6.36
CA CYS A 14 31.33 33.70 5.26
C CYS A 14 30.25 32.77 5.83
N PRO A 15 29.06 33.24 6.23
CA PRO A 15 27.95 32.32 6.39
C PRO A 15 27.65 31.82 4.98
N SER A 16 28.23 30.68 4.63
CA SER A 16 27.75 29.85 3.54
C SER A 16 26.30 29.53 3.88
N THR A 17 25.37 30.36 3.39
CA THR A 17 23.96 30.03 3.36
C THR A 17 23.88 28.81 2.45
N LEU A 18 23.96 27.62 3.04
CA LEU A 18 23.45 26.40 2.43
C LEU A 18 21.97 26.68 2.20
N SER A 19 21.64 27.19 1.02
CA SER A 19 20.29 27.13 0.51
C SER A 19 20.01 25.65 0.38
N ALA A 20 19.31 25.08 1.37
CA ALA A 20 18.67 23.80 1.20
C ALA A 20 17.78 23.95 -0.02
N ALA A 21 18.21 23.37 -1.15
CA ALA A 21 17.34 23.22 -2.28
C ALA A 21 16.14 22.43 -1.75
N ASP A 22 14.98 23.08 -1.67
CA ASP A 22 13.71 22.41 -1.46
C ASP A 22 13.57 21.41 -2.60
N VAL A 23 14.02 20.17 -2.36
CA VAL A 23 13.63 19.03 -3.17
C VAL A 23 12.14 18.93 -2.93
N ALA A 24 11.36 19.59 -3.81
CA ALA A 24 9.93 19.43 -3.87
C ALA A 24 9.67 17.96 -4.18
N THR A 25 9.57 17.15 -3.12
CA THR A 25 9.20 15.76 -3.21
C THR A 25 7.74 15.75 -3.63
N LYS A 26 7.53 15.65 -4.94
CA LYS A 26 6.19 15.43 -5.49
C LYS A 26 5.60 14.25 -4.72
N SER A 27 4.50 14.51 -4.00
CA SER A 27 3.88 13.47 -3.20
C SER A 27 3.68 12.23 -4.08
N PRO A 28 4.05 11.04 -3.57
CA PRO A 28 3.92 9.83 -4.36
C PRO A 28 2.46 9.74 -4.86
N PRO A 29 2.25 9.34 -6.12
CA PRO A 29 0.92 9.37 -6.75
C PRO A 29 -0.08 8.44 -6.06
N TYR A 30 0.40 7.51 -5.23
CA TYR A 30 -0.41 6.55 -4.49
C TYR A 30 0.00 6.52 -3.01
N ASP A 31 -0.98 6.39 -2.12
CA ASP A 31 -0.76 6.20 -0.69
C ASP A 31 -0.22 4.79 -0.39
N ILE A 32 -0.68 3.78 -1.13
CA ILE A 32 -0.38 2.36 -0.90
C ILE A 32 -0.05 1.67 -2.23
N VAL A 33 1.04 0.90 -2.22
CA VAL A 33 1.41 -0.02 -3.30
C VAL A 33 1.25 -1.44 -2.78
N VAL A 34 0.40 -2.24 -3.42
CA VAL A 34 0.23 -3.67 -3.12
C VAL A 34 0.91 -4.47 -4.22
N TYR A 35 1.90 -5.28 -3.86
CA TYR A 35 2.55 -6.21 -4.78
C TYR A 35 2.05 -7.63 -4.51
N GLY A 36 1.44 -8.24 -5.52
CA GLY A 36 0.81 -9.56 -5.43
C GLY A 36 -0.72 -9.47 -5.51
N GLY A 37 -1.27 -9.95 -6.60
CA GLY A 37 -2.69 -10.06 -6.90
C GLY A 37 -3.34 -11.33 -6.36
N THR A 38 -2.85 -11.92 -5.28
CA THR A 38 -3.51 -13.03 -4.59
C THR A 38 -4.73 -12.54 -3.80
N SER A 39 -5.56 -13.45 -3.28
CA SER A 39 -6.71 -13.09 -2.43
C SER A 39 -6.36 -12.14 -1.28
N GLY A 40 -5.21 -12.33 -0.63
CA GLY A 40 -4.72 -11.43 0.42
C GLY A 40 -4.43 -10.02 -0.08
N GLY A 41 -3.67 -9.88 -1.17
CA GLY A 41 -3.33 -8.58 -1.75
C GLY A 41 -4.54 -7.83 -2.29
N ILE A 42 -5.46 -8.55 -2.96
CA ILE A 42 -6.74 -7.98 -3.42
C ILE A 42 -7.55 -7.44 -2.25
N ILE A 43 -7.71 -8.21 -1.17
CA ILE A 43 -8.50 -7.77 -0.02
C ILE A 43 -7.85 -6.58 0.69
N ALA A 44 -6.51 -6.54 0.79
CA ALA A 44 -5.76 -5.40 1.30
C ALA A 44 -6.02 -4.13 0.46
N ALA A 45 -5.92 -4.23 -0.87
CA ALA A 45 -6.20 -3.12 -1.78
C ALA A 45 -7.65 -2.62 -1.67
N VAL A 46 -8.62 -3.54 -1.56
CA VAL A 46 -10.03 -3.19 -1.35
C VAL A 46 -10.22 -2.46 -0.02
N GLN A 47 -9.52 -2.85 1.05
CA GLN A 47 -9.65 -2.17 2.35
C GLN A 47 -9.03 -0.78 2.34
N ALA A 48 -7.84 -0.65 1.79
CA ALA A 48 -7.20 0.65 1.59
C ALA A 48 -8.11 1.61 0.79
N THR A 49 -8.75 1.11 -0.27
CA THR A 49 -9.73 1.89 -1.05
C THR A 49 -10.93 2.30 -0.19
N LYS A 50 -11.49 1.40 0.62
CA LYS A 50 -12.59 1.73 1.57
C LYS A 50 -12.20 2.77 2.61
N MET A 51 -10.91 2.83 2.97
CA MET A 51 -10.32 3.84 3.84
C MET A 51 -9.98 5.15 3.11
N LYS A 52 -10.45 5.32 1.87
CA LYS A 52 -10.23 6.50 1.01
C LYS A 52 -8.75 6.76 0.70
N LYS A 53 -7.94 5.69 0.61
CA LYS A 53 -6.54 5.75 0.18
C LYS A 53 -6.43 5.47 -1.32
N SER A 54 -5.49 6.12 -1.99
CA SER A 54 -5.12 5.79 -3.36
C SER A 54 -4.21 4.55 -3.37
N VAL A 55 -4.56 3.56 -4.20
CA VAL A 55 -3.87 2.27 -4.23
C VAL A 55 -3.48 1.92 -5.65
N VAL A 56 -2.25 1.43 -5.81
CA VAL A 56 -1.83 0.70 -7.01
C VAL A 56 -1.57 -0.76 -6.64
N LEU A 57 -2.17 -1.67 -7.41
CA LEU A 57 -1.96 -3.11 -7.28
C LEU A 57 -1.09 -3.59 -8.44
N ILE A 58 -0.02 -4.30 -8.14
CA ILE A 58 0.90 -4.87 -9.12
C ILE A 58 0.76 -6.39 -9.05
N GLU A 59 0.34 -6.99 -10.17
CA GLU A 59 0.35 -8.44 -10.38
C GLU A 59 1.14 -8.74 -11.66
N PRO A 60 2.28 -9.44 -11.58
CA PRO A 60 3.10 -9.74 -12.76
C PRO A 60 2.46 -10.78 -13.69
N SER A 61 1.54 -11.60 -13.20
CA SER A 61 0.81 -12.57 -14.03
C SER A 61 -0.44 -11.97 -14.69
N LYS A 62 -1.13 -12.78 -15.50
CA LYS A 62 -2.38 -12.39 -16.16
C LYS A 62 -3.64 -12.63 -15.32
N HIS A 63 -3.51 -13.33 -14.18
CA HIS A 63 -4.66 -13.81 -13.41
C HIS A 63 -4.60 -13.32 -11.97
N LEU A 64 -5.61 -12.55 -11.56
CA LEU A 64 -5.82 -12.13 -10.19
C LEU A 64 -6.52 -13.23 -9.39
N GLY A 65 -6.34 -13.24 -8.07
CA GLY A 65 -7.04 -14.08 -7.09
C GLY A 65 -6.18 -15.19 -6.49
N GLY A 66 -5.02 -15.53 -7.07
CA GLY A 66 -4.17 -16.61 -6.59
C GLY A 66 -4.92 -17.95 -6.52
N LEU A 67 -4.75 -18.71 -5.44
CA LEU A 67 -5.44 -20.02 -5.28
C LEU A 67 -6.97 -19.91 -5.35
N THR A 68 -7.53 -18.79 -4.90
CA THR A 68 -8.99 -18.57 -4.90
C THR A 68 -9.56 -18.54 -6.32
N SER A 69 -8.87 -17.94 -7.28
CA SER A 69 -9.26 -17.98 -8.70
C SER A 69 -8.68 -19.18 -9.44
N GLY A 70 -7.60 -19.77 -8.93
CA GLY A 70 -6.99 -21.00 -9.43
C GLY A 70 -7.78 -22.28 -9.15
N GLY A 71 -8.98 -22.18 -8.56
CA GLY A 71 -9.90 -23.29 -8.35
C GLY A 71 -9.97 -23.83 -6.92
N LEU A 72 -9.18 -23.30 -5.98
CA LEU A 72 -9.27 -23.70 -4.57
C LEU A 72 -10.39 -22.92 -3.86
N GLY A 73 -11.62 -23.45 -3.95
CA GLY A 73 -12.81 -22.86 -3.32
C GLY A 73 -13.18 -23.44 -1.95
N ALA A 74 -12.58 -24.57 -1.56
CA ALA A 74 -12.88 -25.30 -0.32
C ALA A 74 -12.10 -24.79 0.90
N THR A 75 -12.04 -23.47 1.10
CA THR A 75 -11.27 -22.86 2.20
C THR A 75 -12.08 -22.91 3.50
N ASP A 76 -11.46 -23.40 4.58
CA ASP A 76 -12.04 -23.43 5.94
C ASP A 76 -13.40 -24.17 6.07
N ILE A 77 -13.70 -25.10 5.16
CA ILE A 77 -14.97 -25.87 5.17
C ILE A 77 -15.20 -26.58 6.52
N GLY A 78 -14.14 -27.03 7.21
CA GLY A 78 -14.23 -27.68 8.52
C GLY A 78 -14.68 -26.75 9.65
N ASN A 79 -14.55 -25.43 9.49
CA ASN A 79 -15.03 -24.45 10.45
C ASN A 79 -15.57 -23.20 9.74
N LYS A 80 -16.83 -23.26 9.29
CA LYS A 80 -17.51 -22.14 8.61
C LYS A 80 -17.54 -20.84 9.43
N SER A 81 -17.45 -20.92 10.76
CA SER A 81 -17.43 -19.73 11.62
C SER A 81 -16.16 -18.91 11.47
N ALA A 82 -15.06 -19.52 11.00
CA ALA A 82 -13.80 -18.83 10.72
C ALA A 82 -13.90 -17.86 9.53
N ILE A 83 -14.84 -18.10 8.62
CA ILE A 83 -15.04 -17.25 7.44
C ILE A 83 -15.83 -15.99 7.86
N GLY A 84 -15.12 -14.88 8.04
CA GLY A 84 -15.67 -13.60 8.49
C GLY A 84 -15.36 -12.42 7.56
N GLY A 85 -15.84 -11.23 7.97
CA GLY A 85 -15.51 -9.95 7.36
C GLY A 85 -15.64 -9.91 5.84
N LEU A 86 -14.53 -9.57 5.17
CA LEU A 86 -14.50 -9.35 3.72
C LEU A 86 -14.45 -10.67 2.95
N SER A 87 -13.84 -11.70 3.53
CA SER A 87 -13.86 -13.06 2.98
C SER A 87 -15.30 -13.57 2.91
N ARG A 88 -16.08 -13.42 4.00
CA ARG A 88 -17.52 -13.75 4.00
C ARG A 88 -18.29 -12.94 2.96
N SER A 89 -18.00 -11.64 2.83
CA SER A 89 -18.64 -10.79 1.83
C SER A 89 -18.32 -11.21 0.40
N PHE A 90 -17.09 -11.65 0.14
CA PHE A 90 -16.66 -12.19 -1.14
C PHE A 90 -17.41 -13.48 -1.49
N TYR A 91 -17.45 -14.47 -0.59
CA TYR A 91 -18.19 -15.71 -0.82
C TYR A 91 -19.69 -15.48 -1.00
N ARG A 92 -20.28 -14.55 -0.24
CA ARG A 92 -21.68 -14.17 -0.43
C ARG A 92 -21.94 -13.62 -1.84
N ARG A 93 -21.07 -12.75 -2.35
CA ARG A 93 -21.19 -12.21 -3.72
C ARG A 93 -21.03 -13.29 -4.80
N ILE A 94 -20.16 -14.27 -4.58
CA ILE A 94 -20.05 -15.45 -5.45
C ILE A 94 -21.36 -16.22 -5.46
N ALA A 95 -21.90 -16.53 -4.29
CA ALA A 95 -23.17 -17.23 -4.17
C ALA A 95 -24.32 -16.47 -4.86
N GLU A 96 -24.40 -15.15 -4.67
CA GLU A 96 -25.38 -14.28 -5.35
C GLU A 96 -25.22 -14.25 -6.87
N HIS A 97 -23.98 -14.35 -7.38
CA HIS A 97 -23.71 -14.40 -8.82
C HIS A 97 -24.18 -15.72 -9.43
N TYR A 98 -23.78 -16.86 -8.85
CA TYR A 98 -24.10 -18.19 -9.37
C TYR A 98 -25.50 -18.69 -8.98
N ALA A 99 -26.23 -17.97 -8.13
CA ALA A 99 -27.65 -18.22 -7.89
C ALA A 99 -28.54 -17.88 -9.10
N LYS A 100 -27.99 -17.24 -10.13
CA LYS A 100 -28.71 -16.87 -11.35
C LYS A 100 -28.43 -17.89 -12.45
N ASP A 101 -29.49 -18.38 -13.09
CA ASP A 101 -29.38 -19.43 -14.13
C ASP A 101 -28.56 -18.98 -15.35
N ASP A 102 -28.49 -17.68 -15.63
CA ASP A 102 -27.70 -17.11 -16.73
C ASP A 102 -26.18 -17.17 -16.48
N ALA A 103 -25.73 -17.28 -15.23
CA ALA A 103 -24.31 -17.36 -14.88
C ALA A 103 -23.66 -18.71 -15.26
N TRP A 104 -24.45 -19.70 -15.68
CA TRP A 104 -24.01 -21.06 -16.01
C TRP A 104 -23.93 -21.34 -17.52
N LYS A 105 -24.14 -20.32 -18.36
CA LYS A 105 -24.12 -20.44 -19.82
C LYS A 105 -22.73 -20.19 -20.41
#